data_AF-A0A932GH10-F1
#
_entry.id   AF-A0A932GH10-F1
#
_cell.length_a   1.000
_cell.length_b   1.000
_cell.length_c   1.000
_cell.angle_alpha   90.00
_cell.angle_beta   90.00
_cell.angle_gamma   90.00
#
_symmetry.space_group_name_H-M   'P 1'
#
loop_
_entity.id
_entity.type
_entity.pdbx_description
1 polymer ?
#
loop_
_entity_poly.entity_id
_entity_poly.type
_entity_poly.pdbx_seq_one_letter_code
_entity_poly.pdbx_strand_id
1 'polypeptide(L)'
;MNRTLMALAGLPLLIGALSCSTPLTTREKGAGIGALGGAAAGGLIGAAVGRPGAGAAIGGALGLGAGALIGDQMQGQEQQQQQQQRQIDQNQAELDRQKRDLERLKKQSEY
;
A
#
# COMPACT_ATOMS: atom_id res chain seq x y z
N MET A 1 -10.68 -34.60 13.01
CA MET A 1 -10.74 -33.45 12.08
C MET A 1 -11.83 -32.51 12.59
N ASN A 2 -11.63 -31.21 12.83
CA ASN A 2 -12.25 -30.15 12.01
C ASN A 2 -11.81 -28.71 12.41
N ARG A 3 -10.83 -28.53 13.33
CA ARG A 3 -10.42 -27.19 13.81
C ARG A 3 -9.55 -26.41 12.80
N THR A 4 -8.79 -27.13 11.97
CA THR A 4 -7.97 -26.55 10.90
C THR A 4 -8.80 -26.09 9.70
N LEU A 5 -9.94 -26.76 9.43
CA LEU A 5 -10.87 -26.38 8.37
C LEU A 5 -11.62 -25.07 8.68
N MET A 6 -11.98 -24.82 9.95
CA MET A 6 -12.59 -23.53 10.33
C MET A 6 -11.59 -22.36 10.31
N ALA A 7 -10.31 -22.60 10.57
CA ALA A 7 -9.27 -21.57 10.45
C ALA A 7 -9.00 -21.19 8.98
N LEU A 8 -9.14 -22.12 8.04
CA LEU A 8 -8.98 -21.88 6.59
C LEU A 8 -10.22 -21.24 5.94
N ALA A 9 -11.43 -21.54 6.45
CA ALA A 9 -12.69 -21.13 5.85
C ALA A 9 -13.05 -19.64 6.03
N GLY A 10 -12.37 -18.90 6.92
CA GLY A 10 -12.56 -17.45 7.10
C GLY A 10 -11.74 -16.59 6.12
N LEU A 11 -10.71 -17.17 5.50
CA LEU A 11 -9.80 -16.50 4.57
C LEU A 11 -10.48 -15.96 3.28
N PRO A 12 -11.46 -16.67 2.66
CA PRO A 12 -12.14 -16.16 1.47
C PRO A 12 -13.14 -15.03 1.78
N LEU A 13 -13.74 -15.02 2.97
CA LEU A 13 -14.75 -14.02 3.37
C LEU A 13 -14.12 -12.63 3.62
N LEU A 14 -12.87 -12.61 4.11
CA LEU A 14 -12.07 -11.38 4.29
C LEU A 14 -11.60 -10.77 2.96
N ILE A 15 -11.37 -11.61 1.93
CA ILE A 15 -10.97 -11.14 0.60
C ILE A 15 -12.17 -10.50 -0.13
N GLY A 16 -13.38 -11.02 0.07
CA GLY A 16 -14.60 -10.48 -0.56
C GLY A 16 -14.99 -9.07 -0.09
N ALA A 17 -14.60 -8.66 1.12
CA ALA A 17 -14.91 -7.34 1.66
C ALA A 17 -14.01 -6.21 1.14
N LEU A 18 -12.85 -6.54 0.54
CA LEU A 18 -11.95 -5.56 -0.10
C LEU A 18 -12.42 -5.17 -1.50
N SER A 19 -13.49 -5.79 -2.01
CA SER A 19 -13.99 -5.54 -3.36
C SER A 19 -14.94 -4.33 -3.46
N CYS A 20 -15.18 -3.60 -2.36
CA CYS A 20 -15.98 -2.39 -2.38
C CYS A 20 -15.08 -1.17 -2.65
N SER A 21 -15.10 -0.72 -3.90
CA SER A 21 -14.35 0.39 -4.49
C SER A 21 -14.50 1.73 -3.75
N THR A 22 -13.85 1.87 -2.60
CA THR A 22 -13.62 3.17 -1.96
C THR A 22 -12.11 3.46 -2.02
N PRO A 23 -11.70 4.68 -2.42
CA PRO A 23 -10.30 5.07 -2.32
C PRO A 23 -9.94 5.14 -0.84
N LEU A 24 -9.45 4.02 -0.29
CA LEU A 24 -8.98 3.95 1.07
C LEU A 24 -7.87 4.98 1.25
N THR A 25 -7.98 5.77 2.31
CA THR A 25 -6.92 6.68 2.71
C THR A 25 -5.62 5.92 2.96
N THR A 26 -4.46 6.57 2.83
CA THR A 26 -3.14 5.99 3.13
C THR A 26 -3.08 5.38 4.53
N ARG A 27 -3.85 5.98 5.45
CA ARG A 27 -4.05 5.51 6.81
C ARG A 27 -4.84 4.21 6.88
N GLU A 28 -5.97 4.10 6.20
CA GLU A 28 -6.76 2.86 6.15
C GLU A 28 -6.03 1.76 5.41
N LYS A 29 -5.30 2.09 4.35
CA LYS A 29 -4.44 1.16 3.62
C LYS A 29 -3.29 0.67 4.51
N GLY A 30 -2.63 1.57 5.24
CA GLY A 30 -1.55 1.24 6.19
C GLY A 30 -2.04 0.40 7.37
N ALA A 31 -3.15 0.79 7.99
CA ALA A 31 -3.78 0.05 9.08
C ALA A 31 -4.29 -1.32 8.61
N GLY A 32 -4.90 -1.40 7.43
CA GLY A 32 -5.41 -2.65 6.86
C GLY A 32 -4.28 -3.63 6.51
N ILE A 33 -3.23 -3.16 5.84
CA ILE A 33 -2.05 -3.99 5.51
C ILE A 33 -1.33 -4.41 6.79
N GLY A 34 -1.14 -3.49 7.74
CA GLY A 34 -0.52 -3.77 9.02
C GLY A 34 -1.32 -4.79 9.84
N ALA A 35 -2.64 -4.63 9.93
CA ALA A 35 -3.52 -5.55 10.64
C ALA A 35 -3.54 -6.95 10.01
N LEU A 36 -3.69 -7.03 8.68
CA LEU A 36 -3.71 -8.31 7.97
C LEU A 36 -2.35 -9.00 8.01
N GLY A 37 -1.26 -8.27 7.76
CA GLY A 37 0.10 -8.80 7.83
C GLY A 37 0.49 -9.23 9.24
N GLY A 38 0.14 -8.42 10.24
CA GLY A 38 0.37 -8.72 11.65
C GLY A 38 -0.47 -9.91 12.14
N ALA A 39 -1.74 -10.01 11.74
CA ALA A 39 -2.59 -11.15 12.08
C ALA A 39 -2.11 -12.44 11.41
N ALA A 40 -1.65 -12.38 10.16
CA ALA A 40 -1.07 -13.53 9.47
C ALA A 40 0.21 -14.01 10.17
N ALA A 41 1.17 -13.10 10.40
CA ALA A 41 2.42 -13.43 11.07
C ALA A 41 2.20 -13.91 12.52
N GLY A 42 1.35 -13.20 13.27
CA GLY A 42 0.97 -13.56 14.63
C GLY A 42 0.21 -14.88 14.69
N GLY A 43 -0.62 -15.20 13.69
CA GLY A 43 -1.31 -16.48 13.58
C GLY A 43 -0.37 -17.65 13.35
N LEU A 44 0.66 -17.47 12.51
CA LEU A 44 1.71 -18.47 12.27
C LEU A 44 2.54 -18.72 13.52
N ILE A 45 3.00 -17.65 14.19
CA ILE A 45 3.77 -17.76 15.44
C ILE A 45 2.90 -18.38 16.54
N GLY A 46 1.65 -17.93 16.66
CA GLY A 46 0.67 -18.48 17.60
C GLY A 46 0.39 -19.95 17.34
N ALA A 47 0.39 -20.40 16.08
CA ALA A 47 0.24 -21.81 15.74
C ALA A 47 1.41 -22.66 16.27
N ALA A 48 2.65 -22.13 16.23
CA ALA A 48 3.83 -22.82 16.75
C ALA A 48 3.78 -23.04 18.27
N VAL A 49 3.13 -22.15 19.02
CA VAL A 49 2.90 -22.29 20.47
C VAL A 49 1.48 -22.84 20.81
N GLY A 50 0.76 -23.38 19.83
CA GLY A 50 -0.54 -24.04 20.03
C GLY A 50 -1.73 -23.10 20.26
N ARG A 51 -1.56 -21.79 20.04
CA ARG A 51 -2.58 -20.75 20.21
C ARG A 51 -2.67 -19.81 18.98
N PRO A 52 -3.06 -20.33 17.79
CA PRO A 52 -3.08 -19.54 16.55
C PRO A 52 -4.03 -18.34 16.60
N GLY A 53 -5.21 -18.48 17.20
CA GLY A 53 -6.19 -17.38 17.32
C GLY A 53 -5.71 -16.25 18.22
N ALA A 54 -5.04 -16.57 19.33
CA ALA A 54 -4.48 -15.57 20.23
C ALA A 54 -3.32 -14.82 19.55
N GLY A 55 -2.45 -15.55 18.84
CA GLY A 55 -1.36 -14.96 18.08
C GLY A 55 -1.85 -14.05 16.95
N ALA A 56 -2.87 -14.47 16.20
CA ALA A 56 -3.48 -13.65 15.15
C ALA A 56 -4.17 -12.39 15.70
N ALA A 57 -4.88 -12.50 16.83
CA ALA A 57 -5.51 -11.35 17.47
C ALA A 57 -4.48 -10.33 17.97
N ILE A 58 -3.42 -10.80 18.64
CA ILE A 58 -2.35 -9.92 19.15
C ILE A 58 -1.57 -9.31 18.00
N GLY A 59 -1.14 -10.12 17.04
CA GLY A 59 -0.41 -9.64 15.86
C GLY A 59 -1.26 -8.69 15.01
N GLY A 60 -2.56 -8.95 14.87
CA GLY A 60 -3.49 -8.09 14.17
C GLY A 60 -3.72 -6.76 14.87
N ALA A 61 -3.90 -6.76 16.20
CA ALA A 61 -4.08 -5.54 16.98
C ALA A 61 -2.81 -4.67 16.97
N LEU A 62 -1.63 -5.28 17.14
CA LEU A 62 -0.34 -4.59 17.05
C LEU A 62 -0.07 -4.06 15.64
N GLY A 63 -0.34 -4.88 14.62
CA GLY A 63 -0.19 -4.52 13.22
C GLY A 63 -1.14 -3.42 12.79
N LEU A 64 -2.38 -3.41 13.28
CA LEU A 64 -3.34 -2.32 13.08
C LEU A 64 -2.81 -1.02 13.69
N GLY A 65 -2.42 -1.07 14.97
CA GLY A 65 -1.92 0.11 15.68
C GLY A 65 -0.68 0.71 15.01
N ALA A 66 0.30 -0.13 14.68
CA ALA A 66 1.52 0.28 13.98
C ALA A 66 1.21 0.79 12.56
N GLY A 67 0.37 0.08 11.80
CA GLY A 67 -0.02 0.45 10.44
C GLY A 67 -0.82 1.76 10.38
N ALA A 68 -1.65 2.04 11.38
CA ALA A 68 -2.42 3.28 11.50
C ALA A 68 -1.52 4.49 11.81
N LEU A 69 -0.51 4.31 12.66
CA LEU A 69 0.50 5.34 12.96
C LEU A 69 1.37 5.66 11.74
N ILE A 70 1.88 4.62 11.07
CA ILE A 70 2.72 4.78 9.87
C ILE A 70 1.91 5.37 8.71
N GLY A 71 0.66 4.93 8.55
CA GLY A 71 -0.25 5.42 7.52
C GLY A 71 -0.58 6.91 7.67
N ASP A 72 -0.65 7.43 8.91
CA ASP A 72 -0.84 8.85 9.17
C ASP A 72 0.34 9.70 8.68
N GLN A 73 1.56 9.23 8.90
CA GLN A 73 2.77 9.92 8.43
C GLN A 73 2.89 9.88 6.89
N MET A 74 2.56 8.73 6.27
CA MET A 74 2.59 8.59 4.81
C MET A 74 1.57 9.50 4.12
N GLN A 75 0.42 9.75 4.74
CA GLN A 75 -0.62 10.61 4.17
C GLN A 75 -0.14 12.06 3.97
N GLY A 76 0.68 12.58 4.88
CA GLY A 76 1.32 13.88 4.71
C GLY A 76 2.36 13.90 3.58
N GLN A 77 3.10 12.80 3.42
CA GLN A 77 4.11 12.67 2.37
C GLN A 77 3.49 12.52 0.98
N GLU A 78 2.39 11.77 0.85
CA GLU A 78 1.66 11.61 -0.41
C GLU A 78 1.09 12.95 -0.91
N GLN A 79 0.61 13.82 -0.02
CA GLN A 79 0.15 15.16 -0.43
C GLN A 79 1.30 16.00 -0.99
N GLN A 80 2.46 15.99 -0.34
CA GLN A 80 3.64 16.67 -0.85
C GLN A 80 4.13 16.08 -2.16
N GLN A 81 4.18 14.75 -2.27
CA GLN A 81 4.54 14.07 -3.50
C GLN A 81 3.56 14.40 -4.63
N GLN A 82 2.25 14.43 -4.38
CA GLN A 82 1.27 14.83 -5.38
C GLN A 82 1.47 16.28 -5.86
N GLN A 83 1.83 17.20 -4.96
CA GLN A 83 2.15 18.58 -5.35
C GLN A 83 3.45 18.66 -6.15
N GLN A 84 4.45 17.87 -5.78
CA GLN A 84 5.74 17.83 -6.44
C GLN A 84 5.63 17.17 -7.84
N GLN A 85 4.86 16.10 -7.95
CA GLN A 85 4.56 15.42 -9.21
C GLN A 85 3.84 16.37 -10.17
N ARG A 86 2.85 17.13 -9.67
CA ARG A 86 2.17 18.15 -10.48
C ARG A 86 3.12 19.23 -11.02
N GLN A 87 4.12 19.63 -10.24
CA GLN A 87 5.15 20.58 -10.70
C GLN A 87 6.09 19.94 -11.74
N ILE A 88 6.46 18.67 -11.56
CA ILE A 88 7.28 17.92 -12.52
C ILE A 88 6.55 17.75 -13.85
N ASP A 89 5.26 17.41 -13.82
CA ASP A 89 4.44 17.22 -15.03
C ASP A 89 4.29 18.54 -15.81
N GLN A 90 4.14 19.66 -15.11
CA GLN A 90 4.12 20.99 -15.74
C GLN A 90 5.46 21.32 -16.41
N ASN A 91 6.58 21.06 -15.72
CA ASN A 91 7.92 21.30 -16.28
C ASN A 91 8.29 20.35 -17.42
N GLN A 92 7.79 19.11 -17.42
CA GLN A 92 8.04 18.16 -18.51
C GLN A 92 7.46 18.65 -19.84
N ALA A 93 6.30 19.33 -19.82
CA ALA A 93 5.72 19.90 -21.02
C ALA A 93 6.61 20.99 -21.66
N GLU A 94 7.40 21.71 -20.86
CA GLU A 94 8.39 22.68 -21.36
C GLU A 94 9.66 21.99 -21.87
N LEU A 95 10.17 21.00 -21.14
CA LEU A 95 11.34 20.21 -21.58
C LEU A 95 11.09 19.50 -22.90
N ASP A 96 9.88 18.96 -23.12
CA ASP A 96 9.52 18.33 -24.38
C ASP A 96 9.40 19.33 -25.53
N ARG A 97 9.02 20.59 -25.26
CA ARG A 97 9.08 21.66 -26.26
C ARG A 97 10.54 21.97 -26.61
N GLN A 98 11.38 22.17 -25.60
CA GLN A 98 12.81 22.46 -25.81
C GLN A 98 13.54 21.32 -26.55
N LYS A 99 13.23 20.06 -26.21
CA LYS A 99 13.81 18.90 -26.90
C LYS A 99 13.43 18.86 -28.37
N ARG A 100 12.18 19.15 -28.72
CA ARG A 100 11.73 19.21 -30.12
C ARG A 100 12.46 20.31 -30.90
N ASP A 101 12.69 21.46 -30.28
CA ASP A 101 13.41 22.57 -30.92
C ASP A 101 14.90 22.24 -31.07
N LEU A 102 15.51 21.59 -30.06
CA LEU A 102 16.88 21.11 -30.12
C LEU A 102 17.07 20.04 -31.20
N GLU A 103 16.11 19.11 -31.34
CA GLU A 103 16.13 18.10 -32.40
C GLU A 103 15.99 18.71 -33.80
N ARG A 104 15.17 19.77 -33.95
CA ARG A 104 15.05 20.51 -35.21
C ARG A 104 16.36 21.21 -35.58
N LEU A 105 16.97 21.90 -34.61
CA LEU A 105 18.27 22.54 -34.80
C LEU A 105 19.36 21.53 -35.13
N LYS A 106 19.38 20.39 -34.42
CA LYS A 106 20.35 19.31 -34.66
C LYS A 106 20.19 18.71 -36.05
N LYS A 107 18.96 18.44 -36.51
CA LYS A 107 18.70 17.97 -37.88
C LYS A 107 19.10 18.98 -38.94
N GLN A 108 18.93 20.28 -38.67
CA GLN A 108 19.33 21.34 -39.60
C GLN A 108 20.86 21.54 -39.65
N SER A 109 21.57 21.23 -38.56
CA SER A 109 23.03 21.21 -38.48
C SER A 109 23.67 19.96 -39.11
N GLU A 110 22.90 18.89 -39.34
CA GLU A 110 23.38 17.63 -39.91
C GLU A 110 23.26 17.54 -41.45
N TYR A 111 22.80 18.61 -42.10
CA TYR A 111 22.80 18.81 -43.55
C TYR A 111 23.80 19.89 -43.94
#